data_AF-A0A093PFH7-F1
#
_entry.id   AF-A0A093PFH7-F1
#
_cell.length_a   1.000
_cell.length_b   1.000
_cell.length_c   1.000
_cell.angle_alpha   90.00
_cell.angle_beta   90.00
_cell.angle_gamma   90.00
#
_symmetry.space_group_name_H-M   'P 1'
#
loop_
_entity.id
_entity.type
_entity.pdbx_description
1 polymer ?
#
loop_
_entity_poly.entity_id
_entity_poly.type
_entity_poly.pdbx_seq_one_letter_code
_entity_poly.pdbx_strand_id
1 'polypeptide(L)'
;MKDEIAATVFFITRLVKREDKLSKHKMEKFAAKLTTILFEKYKNHWYLDNPSRGQAFRCIRINKHQTRDPLLEQACVESNVDFNKLGLPKEMTLWVDPFEVCCRYGEKNRPFTIAHFEGEENPELPQQISYAVDRAALDYHSGISSDEESFNKEPKAIPTVSNPNSVYQVNSDYCKAPIQPWSQYLHRKTYMTDGSYYDQHRGYKVYRPTAAFTGPRVDRYHWINTKR
;
A
#
# COMPACT_ATOMS: atom_id res chain seq x y z
N MET A 1 -8.72 0.96 -11.83
CA MET A 1 -7.31 0.55 -12.08
C MET A 1 -6.31 1.19 -11.11
N LYS A 2 -6.34 2.52 -10.92
CA LYS A 2 -5.32 3.22 -10.12
C LYS A 2 -5.33 2.77 -8.65
N ASP A 3 -6.52 2.66 -8.07
CA ASP A 3 -6.71 2.32 -6.66
C ASP A 3 -6.35 0.86 -6.37
N GLU A 4 -6.64 -0.03 -7.30
CA GLU A 4 -6.30 -1.46 -7.24
C GLU A 4 -4.78 -1.66 -7.31
N ILE A 5 -4.10 -0.93 -8.20
CA ILE A 5 -2.62 -0.91 -8.26
C ILE A 5 -2.06 -0.33 -6.96
N ALA A 6 -2.60 0.77 -6.46
CA ALA A 6 -2.14 1.40 -5.22
C ALA A 6 -2.29 0.44 -4.02
N ALA A 7 -3.42 -0.24 -3.88
CA ALA A 7 -3.64 -1.25 -2.84
C ALA A 7 -2.69 -2.43 -2.98
N THR A 8 -2.42 -2.88 -4.20
CA THR A 8 -1.45 -3.96 -4.48
C THR A 8 -0.04 -3.56 -4.04
N VAL A 9 0.43 -2.38 -4.45
CA VAL A 9 1.76 -1.87 -4.11
C VAL A 9 1.89 -1.62 -2.61
N PHE A 10 0.85 -1.06 -1.99
CA PHE A 10 0.78 -0.89 -0.54
C PHE A 10 0.87 -2.24 0.19
N PHE A 11 0.12 -3.24 -0.27
CA PHE A 11 0.16 -4.58 0.31
C PHE A 11 1.56 -5.22 0.22
N ILE A 12 2.19 -5.17 -0.95
CA ILE A 12 3.54 -5.72 -1.16
C ILE A 12 4.56 -4.97 -0.29
N THR A 13 4.54 -3.64 -0.31
CA THR A 13 5.47 -2.83 0.51
C THR A 13 5.26 -3.05 2.01
N ARG A 14 4.01 -3.29 2.45
CA ARG A 14 3.70 -3.70 3.82
C ARG A 14 4.36 -5.03 4.19
N LEU A 15 4.39 -6.00 3.28
CA LEU A 15 5.09 -7.28 3.50
C LEU A 15 6.61 -7.05 3.60
N VAL A 16 7.18 -6.32 2.64
CA VAL A 16 8.62 -6.02 2.60
C VAL A 16 9.08 -5.26 3.85
N LYS A 17 8.27 -4.31 4.34
CA LYS A 17 8.58 -3.54 5.55
C LYS A 17 8.68 -4.42 6.81
N ARG A 18 7.97 -5.56 6.89
CA ARG A 18 8.05 -6.46 8.04
C ARG A 18 9.41 -7.12 8.19
N GLU A 19 10.13 -7.27 7.09
CA GLU A 19 11.47 -7.87 7.08
C GLU A 19 12.56 -6.90 7.55
N ASP A 20 12.28 -5.59 7.51
CA ASP A 20 13.16 -4.50 7.95
C ASP A 20 14.59 -4.52 7.35
N LYS A 21 14.72 -5.09 6.15
CA LYS A 21 16.01 -5.25 5.44
C LYS A 21 16.33 -4.11 4.46
N LEU A 22 15.37 -3.22 4.19
CA LEU A 22 15.49 -2.16 3.20
C LEU A 22 15.29 -0.79 3.83
N SER A 23 16.10 0.19 3.41
CA SER A 23 15.91 1.58 3.84
C SER A 23 14.62 2.18 3.27
N LYS A 24 14.06 3.17 3.96
CA LYS A 24 12.86 3.90 3.54
C LYS A 24 12.94 4.38 2.09
N HIS A 25 14.05 5.04 1.73
CA HIS A 25 14.28 5.55 0.37
C HIS A 25 14.27 4.43 -0.69
N LYS A 26 14.90 3.27 -0.41
CA LYS A 26 14.88 2.13 -1.34
C LYS A 26 13.48 1.55 -1.50
N MET A 27 12.72 1.48 -0.41
CA MET A 27 11.33 1.00 -0.42
C MET A 27 10.42 1.93 -1.22
N GLU A 28 10.56 3.25 -1.06
CA GLU A 28 9.82 4.25 -1.84
C GLU A 28 10.15 4.18 -3.33
N LYS A 29 11.44 4.07 -3.68
CA LYS A 29 11.87 3.89 -5.08
C LYS A 29 11.32 2.60 -5.68
N PHE A 30 11.37 1.49 -4.94
CA PHE A 30 10.77 0.22 -5.35
C PHE A 30 9.27 0.33 -5.58
N ALA A 31 8.54 0.95 -4.64
CA ALA A 31 7.10 1.16 -4.75
C ALA A 31 6.74 1.98 -6.00
N ALA A 32 7.44 3.09 -6.23
CA ALA A 32 7.24 3.92 -7.42
C ALA A 32 7.48 3.15 -8.72
N LYS A 33 8.57 2.36 -8.78
CA LYS A 33 8.90 1.54 -9.95
C LYS A 33 7.87 0.44 -10.20
N LEU A 34 7.45 -0.26 -9.16
CA LEU A 34 6.41 -1.27 -9.28
C LEU A 34 5.10 -0.67 -9.79
N THR A 35 4.66 0.47 -9.25
CA THR A 35 3.47 1.18 -9.72
C THR A 35 3.54 1.46 -11.23
N THR A 36 4.63 2.04 -11.72
CA THR A 36 4.80 2.32 -13.16
C THR A 36 4.75 1.06 -14.00
N ILE A 37 5.43 -0.02 -13.58
CA ILE A 37 5.45 -1.30 -14.29
C ILE A 37 4.05 -1.91 -14.37
N LEU A 38 3.28 -1.88 -13.28
CA LEU A 38 1.91 -2.40 -13.25
C LEU A 38 0.99 -1.60 -14.17
N PHE A 39 1.06 -0.27 -14.16
CA PHE A 39 0.29 0.58 -15.07
C PHE A 39 0.58 0.25 -16.53
N GLU A 40 1.85 0.21 -16.90
CA GLU A 40 2.26 -0.09 -18.27
C GLU A 40 1.84 -1.48 -18.72
N LYS A 41 1.94 -2.48 -17.83
CA LYS A 41 1.47 -3.84 -18.13
C LYS A 41 -0.04 -3.87 -18.33
N TYR A 42 -0.82 -3.23 -17.46
CA TYR A 42 -2.27 -3.43 -17.41
C TYR A 42 -3.07 -2.57 -18.38
N LYS A 43 -2.50 -1.49 -18.94
CA LYS A 43 -3.23 -0.48 -19.74
C LYS A 43 -4.14 -1.01 -20.86
N ASN A 44 -3.76 -2.11 -21.51
CA ASN A 44 -4.54 -2.72 -22.61
C ASN A 44 -5.26 -4.02 -22.21
N HIS A 45 -5.21 -4.37 -20.93
CA HIS A 45 -5.75 -5.59 -20.37
C HIS A 45 -6.58 -5.29 -19.11
N TRP A 46 -7.34 -4.19 -19.11
CA TRP A 46 -8.22 -3.78 -18.01
C TRP A 46 -9.65 -3.64 -18.54
N TYR A 47 -10.58 -4.46 -18.05
CA TYR A 47 -11.94 -4.55 -18.59
C TYR A 47 -12.97 -4.45 -17.46
N LEU A 48 -13.61 -3.28 -17.32
CA LEU A 48 -14.59 -3.03 -16.24
C LEU A 48 -15.80 -3.96 -16.35
N ASP A 49 -16.34 -4.16 -17.56
CA ASP A 49 -17.53 -5.00 -17.79
C ASP A 49 -17.30 -6.49 -17.53
N ASN A 50 -16.04 -6.94 -17.60
CA ASN A 50 -15.67 -8.32 -17.31
C ASN A 50 -14.34 -8.38 -16.56
N PRO A 51 -14.35 -8.17 -15.22
CA PRO A 51 -13.14 -8.08 -14.42
C PRO A 51 -12.24 -9.32 -14.53
N SER A 52 -12.82 -10.51 -14.70
CA SER A 52 -12.09 -11.77 -14.86
C SER A 52 -11.28 -11.85 -16.17
N ARG A 53 -11.67 -11.08 -17.20
CA ARG A 53 -10.96 -11.06 -18.48
C ARG A 53 -9.55 -10.51 -18.27
N GLY A 54 -8.54 -11.28 -18.65
CA GLY A 54 -7.14 -10.89 -18.48
C GLY A 54 -6.58 -11.06 -17.07
N GLN A 55 -7.32 -11.66 -16.12
CA GLN A 55 -6.84 -11.86 -14.73
C GLN A 55 -5.49 -12.58 -14.67
N ALA A 56 -5.28 -13.61 -15.50
CA ALA A 56 -4.05 -14.39 -15.50
C ALA A 56 -2.85 -13.57 -16.00
N PHE A 57 -3.11 -12.65 -16.94
CA PHE A 57 -2.10 -11.73 -17.44
C PHE A 57 -1.70 -10.71 -16.37
N ARG A 58 -2.66 -10.19 -15.61
CA ARG A 58 -2.43 -9.24 -14.51
C ARG A 58 -1.94 -9.89 -13.20
N CYS A 59 -2.00 -11.21 -13.11
CA CYS A 59 -1.57 -11.93 -11.92
C CYS A 59 -0.08 -11.67 -11.60
N ILE A 60 0.24 -11.47 -10.32
CA ILE A 60 1.60 -11.48 -9.78
C ILE A 60 1.77 -12.78 -9.01
N ARG A 61 2.75 -13.62 -9.36
CA ARG A 61 2.86 -14.97 -8.80
C ARG A 61 4.29 -15.33 -8.42
N ILE A 62 4.44 -15.82 -7.20
CA ILE A 62 5.63 -16.48 -6.67
C ILE A 62 5.23 -17.89 -6.27
N ASN A 63 5.95 -18.91 -6.74
CA ASN A 63 5.80 -20.29 -6.30
C ASN A 63 7.12 -21.08 -6.42
N LYS A 64 7.06 -22.40 -6.23
CA LYS A 64 8.25 -23.28 -6.30
C LYS A 64 8.95 -23.30 -7.65
N HIS A 65 8.20 -23.15 -8.73
CA HIS A 65 8.73 -23.19 -10.11
C HIS A 65 9.16 -21.81 -10.60
N GLN A 66 8.49 -20.77 -10.11
CA GLN A 66 8.74 -19.37 -10.42
C GLN A 66 8.95 -18.62 -9.10
N THR A 67 10.18 -18.66 -8.61
CA THR A 67 10.55 -18.07 -7.30
C THR A 67 10.63 -16.55 -7.33
N ARG A 68 10.61 -15.96 -8.53
CA ARG A 68 10.59 -14.51 -8.77
C ARG A 68 9.55 -14.18 -9.82
N ASP A 69 8.66 -13.26 -9.49
CA ASP A 69 7.75 -12.70 -10.48
C ASP A 69 8.51 -11.67 -11.36
N PRO A 70 8.39 -11.71 -12.69
CA PRO A 70 9.09 -10.79 -13.59
C PRO A 70 8.84 -9.31 -13.29
N LEU A 71 7.65 -8.92 -12.84
CA LEU A 71 7.35 -7.52 -12.54
C LEU A 71 8.04 -7.07 -11.27
N LEU A 72 8.07 -7.95 -10.26
CA LEU A 72 8.78 -7.69 -9.01
C LEU A 72 10.29 -7.68 -9.24
N GLU A 73 10.80 -8.57 -10.07
CA GLU A 73 12.22 -8.61 -10.44
C GLU A 73 12.62 -7.36 -11.22
N GLN A 74 11.81 -6.93 -12.19
CA GLN A 74 12.03 -5.68 -12.90
C GLN A 74 12.02 -4.47 -11.96
N ALA A 75 11.04 -4.38 -11.06
CA ALA A 75 10.97 -3.30 -10.07
C ALA A 75 12.20 -3.29 -9.14
N CYS A 76 12.70 -4.46 -8.75
CA CYS A 76 13.95 -4.62 -7.99
C CYS A 76 15.17 -4.09 -8.75
N VAL A 77 15.34 -4.50 -10.02
CA VAL A 77 16.44 -4.04 -10.87
C VAL A 77 16.41 -2.52 -11.03
N GLU A 78 15.26 -1.95 -11.40
CA GLU A 78 15.12 -0.50 -11.62
C GLU A 78 15.28 0.35 -10.34
N SER A 79 15.04 -0.26 -9.17
CA SER A 79 15.21 0.40 -7.86
C SER A 79 16.55 0.12 -7.18
N ASN A 80 17.41 -0.73 -7.75
CA ASN A 80 18.65 -1.21 -7.13
C ASN A 80 18.41 -1.86 -5.75
N VAL A 81 17.40 -2.74 -5.71
CA VAL A 81 17.00 -3.56 -4.57
C VAL A 81 17.24 -5.03 -4.90
N ASP A 82 17.92 -5.74 -4.00
CA ASP A 82 18.04 -7.19 -4.11
C ASP A 82 16.70 -7.84 -3.81
N PHE A 83 16.20 -8.66 -4.75
CA PHE A 83 14.93 -9.39 -4.61
C PHE A 83 14.88 -10.23 -3.32
N ASN A 84 16.00 -10.83 -2.93
CA ASN A 84 16.05 -11.69 -1.75
C ASN A 84 15.82 -10.89 -0.44
N LYS A 85 16.04 -9.57 -0.46
CA LYS A 85 15.79 -8.67 0.67
C LYS A 85 14.33 -8.23 0.78
N LEU A 86 13.49 -8.51 -0.22
CA LEU A 86 12.05 -8.27 -0.14
C LEU A 86 11.39 -9.17 0.91
N GLY A 87 11.93 -10.37 1.13
CA GLY A 87 11.40 -11.40 2.03
C GLY A 87 9.91 -11.69 1.83
N LEU A 88 9.47 -11.71 0.57
CA LEU A 88 8.11 -12.12 0.21
C LEU A 88 7.90 -13.62 0.48
N PRO A 89 6.66 -14.06 0.71
CA PRO A 89 6.35 -15.48 0.90
C PRO A 89 6.77 -16.32 -0.31
N LYS A 90 7.27 -17.54 -0.04
CA LYS A 90 7.74 -18.48 -1.08
C LYS A 90 6.64 -18.94 -2.03
N GLU A 91 5.38 -18.88 -1.59
CA GLU A 91 4.20 -19.17 -2.40
C GLU A 91 3.16 -18.08 -2.15
N MET A 92 2.97 -17.18 -3.12
CA MET A 92 2.00 -16.08 -3.07
C MET A 92 1.42 -15.85 -4.47
N THR A 93 0.12 -15.63 -4.56
CA THR A 93 -0.57 -15.25 -5.80
C THR A 93 -1.43 -14.03 -5.52
N LEU A 94 -1.23 -12.96 -6.28
CA LEU A 94 -2.04 -11.75 -6.24
C LEU A 94 -2.81 -11.61 -7.55
N TRP A 95 -4.12 -11.38 -7.43
CA TRP A 95 -4.99 -11.01 -8.54
C TRP A 95 -5.34 -9.53 -8.38
N VAL A 96 -5.06 -8.76 -9.43
CA VAL A 96 -5.28 -7.31 -9.47
C VAL A 96 -6.31 -7.07 -10.56
N ASP A 97 -7.57 -7.06 -10.18
CA ASP A 97 -8.70 -7.04 -11.11
C ASP A 97 -9.55 -5.78 -10.85
N PRO A 98 -10.34 -5.31 -11.83
CA PRO A 98 -11.31 -4.25 -11.58
C PRO A 98 -12.16 -4.55 -10.35
N PHE A 99 -12.29 -3.56 -9.47
CA PHE A 99 -13.10 -3.62 -8.26
C PHE A 99 -12.60 -4.53 -7.13
N GLU A 100 -11.58 -5.37 -7.36
CA GLU A 100 -11.08 -6.27 -6.33
C GLU A 100 -9.58 -6.60 -6.47
N VAL A 101 -8.88 -6.55 -5.34
CA VAL A 101 -7.53 -7.09 -5.21
C VAL A 101 -7.57 -8.25 -4.22
N CYS A 102 -7.16 -9.44 -4.68
CA CYS A 102 -7.18 -10.67 -3.89
C CYS A 102 -5.77 -11.27 -3.76
N CYS A 103 -5.52 -11.94 -2.64
CA CYS A 103 -4.27 -12.65 -2.38
C CYS A 103 -4.52 -14.08 -1.93
N ARG A 104 -3.59 -14.97 -2.25
CA ARG A 104 -3.51 -16.32 -1.69
C ARG A 104 -2.08 -16.63 -1.31
N TYR A 105 -1.86 -17.08 -0.08
CA TYR A 105 -0.59 -17.66 0.36
C TYR A 105 -0.64 -19.17 0.23
N GLY A 106 0.33 -19.79 -0.45
CA GLY A 106 0.34 -21.24 -0.66
C GLY A 106 -0.71 -21.73 -1.66
N GLU A 107 -0.34 -22.67 -2.53
CA GLU A 107 -1.21 -23.06 -3.66
C GLU A 107 -2.51 -23.76 -3.24
N LYS A 108 -2.56 -24.32 -2.03
CA LYS A 108 -3.71 -25.07 -1.50
C LYS A 108 -4.65 -24.26 -0.62
N ASN A 109 -4.28 -23.03 -0.24
CA ASN A 109 -5.10 -22.23 0.66
C ASN A 109 -6.18 -21.47 -0.11
N ARG A 110 -7.19 -21.00 0.63
CA ARG A 110 -8.22 -20.13 0.06
C ARG A 110 -7.67 -18.72 -0.16
N PRO A 111 -8.06 -18.04 -1.25
CA PRO A 111 -7.77 -16.63 -1.42
C PRO A 111 -8.54 -15.79 -0.38
N PHE A 112 -8.04 -14.59 -0.12
CA PHE A 112 -8.66 -13.56 0.71
C PHE A 112 -8.58 -12.20 0.01
N THR A 113 -9.60 -11.38 0.21
CA THR A 113 -9.66 -10.02 -0.34
C THR A 113 -8.73 -9.10 0.43
N ILE A 114 -7.88 -8.36 -0.30
CA ILE A 114 -7.04 -7.28 0.24
C ILE A 114 -7.82 -5.96 0.24
N ALA A 115 -8.50 -5.68 -0.87
CA ALA A 115 -9.27 -4.46 -1.06
C ALA A 115 -10.42 -4.73 -2.04
N HIS A 116 -11.55 -4.11 -1.77
CA HIS A 116 -12.72 -4.07 -2.65
C HIS A 116 -13.03 -2.60 -2.92
N PHE A 117 -13.43 -2.30 -4.16
CA PHE A 117 -13.70 -0.95 -4.61
C PHE A 117 -15.08 -0.92 -5.25
N GLU A 118 -15.90 0.04 -4.84
CA GLU A 118 -17.20 0.27 -5.45
C GLU A 118 -16.98 0.92 -6.83
N GLY A 119 -17.57 0.31 -7.86
CA GLY A 119 -17.43 0.73 -9.25
C GLY A 119 -18.28 1.94 -9.63
N GLU A 120 -18.50 2.88 -8.71
CA GLU A 120 -19.33 4.05 -9.01
C GLU A 120 -18.58 5.01 -9.92
N GLU A 121 -18.80 4.86 -11.23
CA GLU A 121 -19.02 6.05 -12.04
C GLU A 121 -20.34 6.66 -11.58
N ASN A 122 -20.26 7.65 -10.68
CA ASN A 122 -21.45 8.29 -10.12
C ASN A 122 -22.32 8.82 -11.30
N PRO A 123 -23.50 8.22 -11.55
CA PRO A 123 -24.32 8.51 -12.73
C PRO A 123 -24.88 9.94 -12.69
N GLU A 124 -24.80 10.61 -11.55
CA GLU A 124 -25.23 12.01 -11.39
C GLU A 124 -24.12 13.02 -11.74
N LEU A 125 -22.84 12.62 -11.79
CA LEU A 125 -21.76 13.53 -12.14
C LEU A 125 -21.89 14.12 -13.55
N PRO A 126 -22.20 13.36 -14.62
CA PRO A 126 -22.43 13.93 -15.94
C PRO A 126 -23.61 14.91 -15.96
N GLN A 127 -24.66 14.61 -15.20
CA GLN A 127 -25.87 15.43 -15.10
C GLN A 127 -25.58 16.74 -14.36
N GLN A 128 -24.80 16.67 -13.28
CA GLN A 128 -24.37 17.83 -12.50
C GLN A 128 -23.38 18.71 -13.27
N ILE A 129 -22.49 18.12 -14.08
CA ILE A 129 -21.61 18.86 -14.99
C ILE A 129 -22.43 19.56 -16.08
N SER A 130 -23.36 18.86 -16.72
CA SER A 130 -24.25 19.47 -17.74
C SER A 130 -25.03 20.65 -17.14
N TYR A 131 -25.63 20.45 -15.96
CA TYR A 131 -26.37 21.50 -15.26
C TYR A 131 -25.50 22.72 -14.91
N ALA A 132 -24.26 22.50 -14.46
CA ALA A 132 -23.32 23.58 -14.17
C ALA A 132 -22.89 24.34 -15.43
N VAL A 133 -22.67 23.64 -16.54
CA VAL A 133 -22.35 24.24 -17.85
C VAL A 133 -23.52 25.07 -18.37
N ASP A 134 -24.74 24.55 -18.28
CA ASP A 134 -25.96 25.27 -18.71
C ASP A 134 -26.18 26.54 -17.88
N ARG A 135 -25.95 26.47 -16.55
CA ARG A 135 -26.00 27.64 -15.66
C ARG A 135 -24.94 28.69 -16.02
N ALA A 136 -23.71 28.27 -16.29
CA ALA A 136 -22.63 29.19 -16.67
C ALA A 136 -22.88 29.84 -18.06
N ALA A 137 -23.53 29.14 -18.98
CA ALA A 137 -23.89 29.68 -20.29
C ALA A 137 -25.01 30.75 -20.22
N LEU A 138 -25.93 30.63 -19.26
CA LEU A 138 -27.00 31.60 -19.03
C LEU A 138 -26.46 32.93 -18.46
N ASP A 139 -25.40 32.88 -17.65
CA ASP A 139 -24.79 34.07 -17.07
C ASP A 139 -24.06 34.96 -18.11
N TYR A 140 -23.75 34.44 -19.31
CA TYR A 140 -23.16 35.23 -20.40
C TYR A 140 -24.18 36.13 -21.12
N HIS A 141 -25.47 35.80 -21.09
CA HIS A 141 -26.51 36.54 -21.82
C HIS A 141 -27.15 37.67 -21.02
N SER A 142 -26.74 37.89 -19.76
CA SER A 142 -27.34 38.91 -18.90
C SER A 142 -26.42 40.11 -18.59
N GLY A 143 -25.25 40.19 -19.22
CA GLY A 143 -24.21 41.18 -18.92
C GLY A 143 -23.98 42.23 -20.02
N ILE A 144 -25.02 42.94 -20.46
CA ILE A 144 -24.84 44.25 -21.13
C ILE A 144 -25.57 45.31 -20.29
N SER A 145 -24.81 45.97 -19.43
CA SER A 145 -25.07 47.27 -18.77
C SER A 145 -24.12 47.37 -17.57
N SER A 146 -23.38 48.43 -17.27
CA SER A 146 -23.00 49.71 -17.87
C SER A 146 -21.85 50.24 -16.99
N ASP A 147 -20.96 51.07 -17.56
CA ASP A 147 -19.72 51.68 -17.04
C ASP A 147 -19.66 52.13 -15.56
N GLU A 148 -18.48 52.06 -14.94
CA GLU A 148 -17.56 53.22 -14.72
C GLU A 148 -16.40 52.89 -13.74
N GLU A 149 -15.31 53.64 -13.89
CA GLU A 149 -13.97 53.63 -13.27
C GLU A 149 -13.78 53.17 -11.80
N SER A 150 -12.61 52.59 -11.49
CA SER A 150 -11.48 53.33 -10.86
C SER A 150 -10.40 52.39 -10.28
N PHE A 151 -9.15 52.61 -10.68
CA PHE A 151 -7.96 51.92 -10.15
C PHE A 151 -7.54 52.52 -8.81
N ASN A 152 -7.51 51.74 -7.73
CA ASN A 152 -6.60 51.93 -6.59
C ASN A 152 -6.35 50.58 -5.88
N LYS A 153 -5.13 50.04 -6.00
CA LYS A 153 -4.67 48.85 -5.26
C LYS A 153 -4.03 49.30 -3.95
N GLU A 154 -4.68 48.98 -2.83
CA GLU A 154 -4.07 48.98 -1.51
C GLU A 154 -4.19 47.55 -0.93
N PRO A 155 -3.12 46.94 -0.39
CA PRO A 155 -3.18 45.57 0.11
C PRO A 155 -4.06 45.51 1.37
N LYS A 156 -5.25 44.93 1.24
CA LYS A 156 -6.15 44.65 2.36
C LYS A 156 -5.58 43.51 3.21
N ALA A 157 -5.35 43.78 4.49
CA ALA A 157 -4.99 42.77 5.48
C ALA A 157 -6.13 41.75 5.65
N ILE A 158 -5.75 40.48 5.84
CA ILE A 158 -6.69 39.37 6.05
C ILE A 158 -7.52 39.67 7.30
N PRO A 159 -8.86 39.60 7.25
CA PRO A 159 -9.68 39.78 8.45
C PRO A 159 -9.38 38.65 9.44
N THR A 160 -8.88 39.00 10.62
CA THR A 160 -8.69 38.06 11.71
C THR A 160 -10.06 37.65 12.24
N VAL A 161 -10.45 36.40 12.00
CA VAL A 161 -11.69 35.84 12.54
C VAL A 161 -11.40 35.36 13.97
N SER A 162 -11.96 36.05 14.97
CA SER A 162 -11.97 35.55 16.34
C SER A 162 -13.09 34.52 16.50
N ASN A 163 -12.72 33.25 16.73
CA ASN A 163 -13.68 32.22 17.08
C ASN A 163 -13.72 32.07 18.62
N PRO A 164 -14.79 32.53 19.30
CA PRO A 164 -14.92 32.41 20.75
C PRO A 164 -15.06 30.95 21.25
N ASN A 165 -15.22 29.99 20.33
CA ASN A 165 -15.28 28.55 20.65
C ASN A 165 -13.99 27.80 20.27
N SER A 166 -12.87 28.51 20.08
CA SER A 166 -11.58 27.85 19.84
C SER A 166 -11.12 27.12 21.10
N VAL A 167 -10.96 25.79 21.01
CA VAL A 167 -10.42 24.94 22.09
C VAL A 167 -8.95 25.29 22.42
N TYR A 168 -8.28 26.09 21.58
CA TYR A 168 -6.90 26.54 21.76
C TYR A 168 -6.74 27.94 22.35
N GLN A 169 -7.80 28.50 22.96
CA GLN A 169 -7.66 29.76 23.68
C GLN A 169 -6.86 29.53 24.96
N VAL A 170 -5.54 29.73 24.86
CA VAL A 170 -4.64 29.79 26.02
C VAL A 170 -4.94 31.11 26.74
N ASN A 171 -5.66 31.03 27.86
CA ASN A 171 -5.88 32.15 28.77
C ASN A 171 -4.53 32.72 29.22
N SER A 172 -4.27 33.97 28.84
CA SER A 172 -3.04 34.73 29.13
C SER A 172 -2.88 35.12 30.61
N ASP A 173 -3.77 34.70 31.51
CA ASP A 173 -3.84 35.22 32.88
C ASP A 173 -3.37 34.23 33.97
N TYR A 174 -2.81 33.08 33.59
CA TYR A 174 -2.17 32.15 34.52
C TYR A 174 -0.80 31.68 34.03
N CYS A 175 0.14 32.61 33.82
CA CYS A 175 1.56 32.30 33.64
C CYS A 175 2.42 33.26 34.46
N LYS A 176 2.30 33.18 35.79
CA LYS A 176 3.36 33.60 36.72
C LYS A 176 3.82 32.38 37.52
N ALA A 177 4.66 31.56 36.90
CA ALA A 177 5.51 30.62 37.62
C ALA A 177 6.90 30.62 36.95
N PRO A 178 8.00 30.69 37.72
CA PRO A 178 9.34 30.72 37.16
C PRO A 178 9.69 29.37 36.52
N ILE A 179 10.23 29.42 35.31
CA ILE A 179 10.70 28.27 34.53
C ILE A 179 11.84 27.59 35.29
N GLN A 180 11.61 26.37 35.79
CA GLN A 180 12.64 25.51 36.36
C GLN A 180 13.50 24.92 35.23
N PRO A 181 14.84 25.03 35.26
CA PRO A 181 15.71 24.50 34.22
C PRO A 181 16.07 23.05 34.52
N TRP A 182 15.24 22.12 34.05
CA TRP A 182 15.58 20.70 33.95
C TRP A 182 14.97 20.22 32.61
N SER A 183 15.67 19.61 31.68
CA SER A 183 16.95 18.92 31.73
C SER A 183 17.56 19.00 30.33
N GLN A 184 18.75 19.59 30.27
CA GLN A 184 19.70 19.40 29.18
C GLN A 184 20.07 17.91 29.19
N TYR A 185 19.64 17.15 28.18
CA TYR A 185 20.13 15.79 28.02
C TYR A 185 21.59 15.83 27.55
N LEU A 186 22.48 15.82 28.53
CA LEU A 186 23.89 15.51 28.38
C LEU A 186 24.06 14.00 28.10
N HIS A 187 24.46 13.71 26.87
CA HIS A 187 25.44 12.70 26.45
C HIS A 187 25.74 11.52 27.41
N ARG A 188 25.47 10.28 26.98
CA ARG A 188 26.19 9.08 27.48
C ARG A 188 26.96 8.42 26.34
N LYS A 189 28.29 8.39 26.49
CA LYS A 189 29.23 7.56 25.71
C LYS A 189 29.77 6.43 26.60
N THR A 190 29.90 5.26 25.97
CA THR A 190 30.87 4.15 26.17
C THR A 190 31.18 3.63 27.58
N TYR A 191 30.83 2.37 27.81
CA TYR A 191 31.63 1.46 28.62
C TYR A 191 32.40 0.51 27.69
N MET A 192 33.73 0.58 27.77
CA MET A 192 34.63 -0.51 27.39
C MET A 192 34.74 -1.43 28.62
N THR A 193 34.69 -2.74 28.43
CA THR A 193 35.24 -3.69 29.40
C THR A 193 35.85 -4.84 28.62
N ASP A 194 37.17 -4.91 28.76
CA ASP A 194 38.10 -5.93 28.32
C ASP A 194 37.93 -7.22 29.15
N GLY A 195 38.26 -8.39 28.60
CA GLY A 195 38.23 -9.64 29.36
C GLY A 195 38.02 -10.91 28.54
N SER A 196 39.13 -11.51 28.12
CA SER A 196 39.31 -12.74 27.35
C SER A 196 39.23 -14.07 28.14
N TYR A 197 38.99 -15.16 27.38
CA TYR A 197 39.56 -16.54 27.47
C TYR A 197 38.80 -17.74 28.11
N TYR A 198 38.66 -18.79 27.27
CA TYR A 198 38.48 -20.26 27.46
C TYR A 198 37.30 -20.74 28.37
N ASP A 199 36.54 -21.82 28.13
CA ASP A 199 36.90 -23.12 27.59
C ASP A 199 35.66 -24.02 27.29
N GLN A 200 35.86 -24.99 26.38
CA GLN A 200 35.34 -26.36 26.26
C GLN A 200 33.88 -26.80 26.59
N HIS A 201 33.23 -27.29 25.51
CA HIS A 201 32.72 -28.67 25.31
C HIS A 201 31.91 -29.41 26.40
N ARG A 202 30.63 -29.72 26.07
CA ARG A 202 30.00 -31.06 25.95
C ARG A 202 28.51 -31.02 26.36
N GLY A 203 27.66 -31.71 25.57
CA GLY A 203 26.32 -32.06 26.03
C GLY A 203 25.33 -32.47 24.93
N TYR A 204 25.63 -33.56 24.21
CA TYR A 204 24.65 -34.25 23.37
C TYR A 204 23.45 -34.71 24.22
N LYS A 205 22.22 -34.37 23.81
CA LYS A 205 21.04 -35.20 24.08
C LYS A 205 20.18 -35.32 22.83
N VAL A 206 20.28 -36.50 22.25
CA VAL A 206 19.36 -37.09 21.28
C VAL A 206 18.08 -37.45 22.01
N TYR A 207 16.91 -37.04 21.48
CA TYR A 207 15.64 -37.70 21.78
C TYR A 207 15.10 -38.32 20.49
N ARG A 208 14.85 -39.62 20.58
CA ARG A 208 14.42 -40.54 19.52
C ARG A 208 12.91 -40.39 19.25
N PRO A 209 12.42 -40.68 18.04
CA PRO A 209 11.03 -40.50 17.66
C PRO A 209 10.14 -41.72 17.97
N THR A 210 8.89 -41.46 18.34
CA THR A 210 7.77 -42.41 18.49
C THR A 210 6.53 -41.65 18.00
N ALA A 211 5.58 -42.13 17.19
CA ALA A 211 5.18 -43.47 16.81
C ALA A 211 4.58 -43.45 15.39
N ALA A 212 4.60 -44.61 14.73
CA ALA A 212 3.91 -44.88 13.47
C ALA A 212 2.39 -44.85 13.66
N PHE A 213 1.67 -44.19 12.73
CA PHE A 213 0.23 -44.35 12.59
C PHE A 213 -0.04 -45.21 11.36
N THR A 214 -0.42 -46.46 11.58
CA THR A 214 -0.91 -47.40 10.57
C THR A 214 -2.44 -47.34 10.55
N GLY A 215 -3.01 -46.76 9.49
CA GLY A 215 -4.45 -46.76 9.24
C GLY A 215 -4.78 -46.56 7.75
N PRO A 216 -5.90 -47.09 7.24
CA PRO A 216 -6.06 -47.39 5.82
C PRO A 216 -6.19 -46.14 4.95
N ARG A 217 -5.43 -46.09 3.86
CA ARG A 217 -5.60 -45.12 2.76
C ARG A 217 -6.86 -45.50 1.99
N VAL A 218 -7.93 -44.72 2.16
CA VAL A 218 -9.09 -44.78 1.27
C VAL A 218 -8.85 -43.80 0.13
N ASP A 219 -8.47 -44.35 -1.02
CA ASP A 219 -8.38 -43.66 -2.29
C ASP A 219 -9.80 -43.24 -2.74
N ARG A 220 -10.01 -41.95 -3.04
CA ARG A 220 -11.30 -41.40 -3.46
C ARG A 220 -11.19 -40.61 -4.77
N TYR A 221 -10.44 -41.11 -5.74
CA TYR A 221 -10.51 -40.62 -7.12
C TYR A 221 -10.55 -41.75 -8.14
N HIS A 222 -11.74 -42.31 -8.34
CA HIS A 222 -12.11 -42.95 -9.59
C HIS A 222 -13.26 -42.17 -10.21
N TRP A 223 -12.97 -41.36 -11.23
CA TRP A 223 -13.99 -41.00 -12.21
C TRP A 223 -13.57 -41.64 -13.54
N ILE A 224 -14.37 -42.65 -13.91
CA ILE A 224 -14.26 -43.39 -15.14
C ILE A 224 -14.92 -42.56 -16.23
N ASN A 225 -14.20 -42.34 -17.33
CA ASN A 225 -14.72 -41.70 -18.53
C ASN A 225 -15.60 -42.71 -19.29
N THR A 226 -16.90 -42.44 -19.37
CA THR A 226 -17.83 -43.19 -20.24
C THR A 226 -18.60 -42.22 -21.11
N LYS A 227 -18.06 -41.94 -22.31
CA LYS A 227 -18.86 -41.58 -23.48
C LYS A 227 -18.31 -42.30 -24.70
N ARG A 228 -19.06 -43.32 -25.13
CA ARG A 228 -19.11 -43.84 -26.48
C ARG A 228 -20.46 -43.44 -27.04
#